data_AF-A0A835XXY3-F1
#
_entry.id   AF-A0A835XXY3-F1
#
_cell.length_a   1.000
_cell.length_b   1.000
_cell.length_c   1.000
_cell.angle_alpha   90.00
_cell.angle_beta   90.00
_cell.angle_gamma   90.00
#
_symmetry.space_group_name_H-M   'P 1'
#
loop_
_entity.id
_entity.type
_entity.pdbx_description
1 polymer ?
#
loop_
_entity_poly.entity_id
_entity_poly.type
_entity_poly.pdbx_seq_one_letter_code
_entity_poly.pdbx_strand_id
1 'polypeptide(L)'
;MKLADHYAARSKMGGEENSKAHFAAATYRKLSGVIANWNVTITKANFKQLGTVQGVGKASVAKIEKYLNTGTFDELEGIDEFAGVGKKAPQMQDAGAAYANAFM
;
A
#
# COMPACT_ATOMS: atom_id res chain seq x y z
N MET A 1 14.80 -4.50 1.35
CA MET A 1 14.63 -3.70 0.12
C MET A 1 13.28 -2.99 0.17
N LYS A 2 13.06 -1.84 -0.49
CA LYS A 2 11.71 -1.21 -0.59
C LYS A 2 11.13 -1.47 -1.97
N LEU A 3 9.80 -1.55 -2.10
CA LEU A 3 9.14 -1.80 -3.39
C LEU A 3 9.53 -0.77 -4.47
N ALA A 4 9.72 0.49 -4.07
CA ALA A 4 10.23 1.53 -4.95
C ALA A 4 11.63 1.23 -5.53
N ASP A 5 12.51 0.61 -4.73
CA ASP A 5 13.86 0.29 -5.16
C ASP A 5 13.87 -0.94 -6.09
N HIS A 6 12.93 -1.87 -5.90
CA HIS A 6 12.67 -2.96 -6.84
C HIS A 6 12.28 -2.44 -8.23
N TYR A 7 11.31 -1.53 -8.30
CA TYR A 7 10.93 -0.90 -9.57
C TYR A 7 12.06 -0.04 -10.16
N ALA A 8 12.86 0.64 -9.34
CA ALA A 8 13.99 1.42 -9.80
C ALA A 8 15.14 0.56 -10.35
N ALA A 9 15.33 -0.64 -9.80
CA ALA A 9 16.27 -1.61 -10.34
C ALA A 9 15.76 -2.14 -11.69
N ARG A 10 14.47 -2.47 -11.79
CA ARG A 10 13.84 -2.92 -13.02
C ARG A 10 13.92 -1.88 -14.13
N SER A 11 13.73 -0.60 -13.82
CA SER A 11 13.80 0.48 -14.82
C SER A 11 15.18 0.68 -15.46
N LYS A 12 16.26 0.11 -14.89
CA LYS A 12 17.61 0.24 -15.43
C LYS A 12 17.97 -0.80 -16.50
N MET A 13 17.12 -1.81 -16.75
CA MET A 13 17.46 -2.98 -17.59
C MET A 13 17.24 -2.82 -19.12
N GLY A 14 17.04 -1.59 -19.65
CA GLY A 14 16.57 -1.28 -21.03
C GLY A 14 15.12 -1.75 -21.41
N GLY A 15 14.39 -1.01 -22.25
CA GLY A 15 13.08 -1.42 -22.84
C GLY A 15 11.83 -0.58 -22.49
N GLU A 16 10.70 -0.81 -23.17
CA GLU A 16 9.42 -0.07 -22.97
C GLU A 16 8.80 -0.32 -21.57
N GLU A 17 8.95 -1.54 -21.05
CA GLU A 17 8.56 -1.88 -19.68
C GLU A 17 9.30 -1.03 -18.62
N ASN A 18 10.46 -0.48 -18.96
CA ASN A 18 11.25 0.32 -18.02
C ASN A 18 10.72 1.72 -17.80
N SER A 19 10.08 2.32 -18.81
CA SER A 19 9.39 3.60 -18.61
C SER A 19 8.30 3.43 -17.55
N LYS A 20 7.50 2.35 -17.64
CA LYS A 20 6.47 2.02 -16.65
C LYS A 20 7.08 1.74 -15.27
N ALA A 21 8.18 0.97 -15.21
CA ALA A 21 8.88 0.70 -13.95
C ALA A 21 9.48 1.97 -13.33
N HIS A 22 9.99 2.90 -14.13
CA HIS A 22 10.53 4.17 -13.67
C HIS A 22 9.43 5.04 -13.04
N PHE A 23 8.26 5.14 -13.69
CA PHE A 23 7.10 5.84 -13.14
C PHE A 23 6.56 5.18 -11.86
N ALA A 24 6.52 3.84 -11.82
CA ALA A 24 6.12 3.10 -10.63
C ALA A 24 7.07 3.37 -9.45
N ALA A 25 8.39 3.32 -9.69
CA ALA A 25 9.40 3.64 -8.68
C ALA A 25 9.21 5.05 -8.09
N ALA A 26 9.06 6.06 -8.97
CA ALA A 26 8.83 7.44 -8.55
C ALA A 26 7.53 7.60 -7.75
N THR A 27 6.46 6.92 -8.18
CA THR A 27 5.17 6.92 -7.49
C THR A 27 5.28 6.32 -6.09
N TYR A 28 5.90 5.15 -5.95
CA TYR A 28 6.06 4.50 -4.65
C TYR A 28 6.97 5.28 -3.70
N ARG A 29 8.02 5.95 -4.20
CA ARG A 29 8.82 6.86 -3.37
C ARG A 29 7.98 7.99 -2.80
N LYS A 30 7.24 8.70 -3.66
CA LYS A 30 6.38 9.80 -3.23
C LYS A 30 5.28 9.33 -2.28
N LEU A 31 4.59 8.24 -2.63
CA LEU A 31 3.54 7.66 -1.80
C LEU A 31 4.06 7.26 -0.42
N SER A 32 5.22 6.60 -0.36
CA SER A 32 5.84 6.22 0.92
C SER A 32 6.18 7.43 1.79
N GLY A 33 6.66 8.52 1.17
CA GLY A 33 6.91 9.78 1.89
C GLY A 33 5.64 10.44 2.41
N VAL A 34 4.56 10.43 1.63
CA VAL A 34 3.25 10.97 2.06
C VAL A 34 2.70 10.17 3.23
N ILE A 35 2.70 8.84 3.13
CA ILE A 35 2.18 7.96 4.19
C ILE A 35 3.02 8.05 5.46
N ALA A 36 4.35 8.09 5.33
CA ALA A 36 5.24 8.20 6.50
C ALA A 36 5.08 9.52 7.27
N ASN A 37 4.68 10.59 6.59
CA ASN A 37 4.41 11.90 7.21
C ASN A 37 2.92 12.10 7.52
N TRP A 38 2.08 11.08 7.39
CA TRP A 38 0.66 11.19 7.68
C TRP A 38 0.45 11.16 9.20
N ASN A 39 -0.09 12.25 9.76
CA ASN A 39 -0.21 12.43 11.22
C ASN A 39 -1.21 11.48 11.89
N VAL A 40 -2.01 10.76 11.12
CA VAL A 40 -3.05 9.86 11.62
C VAL A 40 -2.91 8.47 11.01
N THR A 41 -3.38 7.44 11.69
CA THR A 41 -3.40 6.09 11.12
C THR A 41 -4.38 6.04 9.95
N ILE A 42 -3.96 5.45 8.82
CA ILE A 42 -4.82 5.26 7.66
C ILE A 42 -5.80 4.12 7.92
N THR A 43 -7.09 4.39 7.78
CA THR A 43 -8.20 3.47 8.00
C THR A 43 -9.20 3.54 6.84
N LYS A 44 -10.17 2.62 6.80
CA LYS A 44 -11.25 2.63 5.81
C LYS A 44 -12.09 3.92 5.81
N ALA A 45 -12.10 4.66 6.92
CA ALA A 45 -12.84 5.91 7.03
C ALA A 45 -12.09 7.10 6.42
N ASN A 46 -10.75 7.11 6.44
CA ASN A 46 -9.96 8.28 6.06
C ASN A 46 -9.07 8.09 4.82
N PHE A 47 -8.92 6.87 4.28
CA PHE A 47 -8.03 6.61 3.14
C PHE A 47 -8.39 7.43 1.89
N LYS A 48 -9.67 7.79 1.71
CA LYS A 48 -10.11 8.64 0.58
C LYS A 48 -9.45 10.03 0.59
N GLN A 49 -9.08 10.53 1.77
CA GLN A 49 -8.37 11.81 1.91
C GLN A 49 -6.95 11.75 1.33
N LEU A 50 -6.34 10.56 1.21
CA LEU A 50 -5.05 10.41 0.55
C LEU A 50 -5.16 10.74 -0.94
N GLY A 51 -6.30 10.48 -1.57
CA GLY A 51 -6.52 10.76 -3.00
C GLY A 51 -6.53 12.25 -3.35
N THR A 52 -6.66 13.14 -2.37
CA THR A 52 -6.57 14.59 -2.56
C THR A 52 -5.16 15.12 -2.35
N VAL A 53 -4.21 14.27 -1.95
CA VAL A 53 -2.83 14.67 -1.66
C VAL A 53 -1.99 14.64 -2.92
N GLN A 54 -1.21 15.70 -3.13
CA GLN A 54 -0.27 15.77 -4.23
C GLN A 54 0.75 14.62 -4.14
N GLY A 55 0.83 13.82 -5.21
CA GLY A 55 1.73 12.66 -5.27
C GLY A 55 1.07 11.32 -4.96
N VAL A 56 -0.23 11.30 -4.60
CA VAL A 56 -1.04 10.09 -4.48
C VAL A 56 -2.02 10.01 -5.65
N GLY A 57 -1.82 9.04 -6.54
CA GLY A 57 -2.73 8.80 -7.66
C GLY A 57 -3.92 7.92 -7.30
N LYS A 58 -4.99 7.96 -8.11
CA LYS A 58 -6.18 7.10 -7.95
C LYS A 58 -5.83 5.61 -7.84
N ALA A 59 -4.85 5.15 -8.62
CA ALA A 59 -4.38 3.78 -8.58
C ALA A 59 -3.73 3.40 -7.24
N SER A 60 -3.01 4.33 -6.60
CA SER A 60 -2.40 4.12 -5.28
C SER A 60 -3.48 4.04 -4.19
N VAL A 61 -4.50 4.89 -4.26
CA VAL A 61 -5.65 4.84 -3.34
C VAL A 61 -6.37 3.50 -3.44
N ALA A 62 -6.62 3.01 -4.65
CA ALA A 62 -7.26 1.71 -4.87
C ALA A 62 -6.44 0.54 -4.28
N LYS A 63 -5.10 0.60 -4.36
CA LYS A 63 -4.23 -0.42 -3.75
C LYS A 63 -4.22 -0.35 -2.22
N ILE A 64 -4.24 0.85 -1.65
CA ILE A 64 -4.36 1.04 -0.19
C ILE A 64 -5.72 0.51 0.28
N GLU A 65 -6.79 0.82 -0.43
CA GLU A 65 -8.14 0.31 -0.15
C GLU A 65 -8.17 -1.22 -0.20
N LYS A 66 -7.56 -1.82 -1.23
CA LYS A 66 -7.43 -3.27 -1.33
C LYS A 66 -6.71 -3.84 -0.11
N TYR A 67 -5.55 -3.27 0.26
CA TYR A 67 -4.80 -3.69 1.43
C TYR A 67 -5.61 -3.57 2.73
N LEU A 68 -6.35 -2.49 2.93
CA LEU A 68 -7.22 -2.32 4.09
C LEU A 68 -8.38 -3.33 4.13
N ASN A 69 -8.80 -3.86 2.99
CA ASN A 69 -9.90 -4.82 2.89
C ASN A 69 -9.45 -6.27 2.94
N THR A 70 -8.37 -6.62 2.24
CA THR A 70 -7.89 -8.01 2.12
C THR A 70 -6.72 -8.32 3.03
N GLY A 71 -6.01 -7.29 3.50
CA GLY A 71 -4.75 -7.44 4.25
C GLY A 71 -3.58 -7.89 3.38
N THR A 72 -3.72 -7.84 2.05
CA THR A 72 -2.71 -8.27 1.08
C THR A 72 -2.39 -7.16 0.09
N PHE A 73 -1.17 -7.18 -0.45
CA PHE A 73 -0.71 -6.22 -1.45
C PHE A 73 -0.11 -7.00 -2.62
N ASP A 74 -0.86 -7.16 -3.71
CA ASP A 74 -0.55 -8.08 -4.81
C ASP A 74 0.86 -7.90 -5.39
N GLU A 75 1.35 -6.66 -5.49
CA GLU A 75 2.68 -6.40 -6.05
C GLU A 75 3.82 -6.89 -5.17
N LEU A 76 3.55 -7.19 -3.90
CA LEU A 76 4.49 -7.87 -3.01
C LEU A 76 4.36 -9.39 -3.07
N GLU A 77 3.23 -9.95 -3.55
CA GLU A 77 2.98 -11.39 -3.58
C GLU A 77 3.73 -12.17 -4.68
N GLY A 78 4.45 -11.47 -5.56
CA GLY A 78 5.21 -12.09 -6.67
C GLY A 78 6.70 -11.76 -6.68
N ILE A 79 7.21 -11.11 -5.64
CA ILE A 79 8.63 -10.75 -5.54
C ILE A 79 9.23 -11.56 -4.37
N ASP A 80 10.11 -12.52 -4.68
CA ASP A 80 10.73 -13.41 -3.67
C ASP A 80 11.42 -12.63 -2.54
N GLU A 81 11.98 -11.45 -2.86
CA GLU A 81 12.62 -10.53 -1.90
C GLU A 81 11.65 -9.95 -0.85
N PHE A 82 10.34 -10.07 -1.09
CA PHE A 82 9.26 -9.61 -0.20
C PHE A 82 8.40 -10.76 0.35
N ALA A 83 8.83 -12.02 0.16
CA ALA A 83 8.13 -13.19 0.69
C ALA A 83 7.88 -13.05 2.21
N GLY A 84 6.61 -13.03 2.60
CA GLY A 84 6.19 -12.88 4.00
C GLY A 84 5.77 -11.47 4.42
N VAL A 85 6.06 -10.42 3.64
CA VAL A 85 5.66 -9.03 3.93
C VAL A 85 4.22 -8.74 3.51
N GLY A 86 3.68 -9.51 2.55
CA GLY A 86 2.28 -9.44 2.10
C GLY A 86 1.32 -10.40 2.80
N LYS A 87 1.77 -11.16 3.82
CA LYS A 87 0.89 -12.10 4.53
C LYS A 87 -0.23 -11.33 5.24
N LYS A 88 -1.46 -11.82 5.06
CA LYS A 88 -2.72 -11.38 5.64
C LYS A 88 -2.50 -10.56 6.92
N ALA A 89 -2.75 -9.25 6.88
CA ALA A 89 -2.82 -8.44 8.08
C ALA A 89 -3.66 -9.21 9.13
N PRO A 90 -3.21 -9.33 10.40
CA PRO A 90 -4.05 -9.91 11.43
C PRO A 90 -5.37 -9.16 11.37
N GLN A 91 -6.48 -9.89 11.20
CA GLN A 91 -7.81 -9.31 11.20
C GLN A 91 -7.87 -8.46 12.47
N MET A 92 -7.86 -7.13 12.33
CA MET A 92 -8.16 -6.25 13.45
C MET A 92 -9.58 -6.66 13.83
N GLN A 93 -9.69 -7.42 14.91
CA GLN A 93 -10.97 -7.71 15.53
C GLN A 93 -11.62 -6.36 15.74
N ASP A 94 -12.71 -6.14 15.02
CA ASP A 94 -13.51 -4.94 15.13
C ASP A 94 -13.89 -4.82 16.61
N ALA A 95 -13.23 -3.91 17.33
CA ALA A 95 -13.39 -3.81 18.77
C ALA A 95 -14.86 -3.50 19.12
N GLY A 96 -15.63 -2.94 18.19
CA GLY A 96 -17.07 -2.72 18.33
C GLY A 96 -17.90 -4.00 18.44
N ALA A 97 -17.49 -5.09 17.77
CA ALA A 97 -18.21 -6.36 17.83
C ALA A 97 -18.00 -7.11 19.16
N ALA A 98 -16.85 -6.90 19.83
CA ALA A 98 -16.58 -7.51 21.13
C ALA A 98 -17.42 -6.89 22.26
N TYR A 99 -17.72 -5.59 22.21
CA TYR A 99 -18.55 -4.93 23.23
C TYR A 99 -20.04 -5.28 23.12
N ALA A 100 -20.54 -5.68 21.94
CA ALA A 100 -21.94 -6.06 21.78
C ALA A 100 -22.28 -7.40 22.45
N ASN A 101 -21.32 -8.33 22.54
CA ASN A 101 -21.50 -9.64 23.17
C ASN A 101 -21.18 -9.66 24.68
N ALA A 102 -20.70 -8.56 25.24
CA ALA A 102 -20.44 -8.44 26.69
C ALA A 102 -21.64 -7.88 27.48
N PHE A 103 -22.73 -7.53 26.78
CA PHE A 103 -23.96 -6.97 27.35
C PHE A 103 -25.23 -7.77 27.02
N MET A 104 -25.12 -9.00 26.52
CA MET A 104 -26.19 -10.01 26.55
C MET A 104 -25.94 -11.00 27.69
#